data_AF-A0A1F2P649-F1
#
_entry.id   AF-A0A1F2P649-F1
#
_cell.length_a   1.000
_cell.length_b   1.000
_cell.length_c   1.000
_cell.angle_alpha   90.00
_cell.angle_beta   90.00
_cell.angle_gamma   90.00
#
_symmetry.space_group_name_H-M   'P 1'
#
loop_
_entity.id
_entity.type
_entity.pdbx_description
1 polymer ?
#
loop_
_entity_poly.entity_id
_entity_poly.type
_entity_poly.pdbx_seq_one_letter_code
_entity_poly.pdbx_strand_id
1 'polypeptide(L)'
;MVIMMSEETPRLPEELERYVDKPYGGIFGDSVRIRIIEEIVADPYRDYRPKDFEKMFGASPPTIRRVLNDLTALGLLIKDSRDVQHPVYRPNLRSKKIIALTFLAYAVVDDRDHTKLMDEAIWDYYSKVLKEEFEPLAIATTLSYENTGRTWRGFSDIKSITEESCILAVAEA
;
A
#
# COMPACT_ATOMS: atom_id res chain seq x y z
N MET A 1 -17.92 -11.26 -37.27
CA MET A 1 -18.27 -12.00 -36.05
C MET A 1 -16.99 -12.16 -35.26
N VAL A 2 -16.78 -11.31 -34.24
CA VAL A 2 -15.58 -11.39 -33.39
C VAL A 2 -15.81 -12.54 -32.43
N ILE A 3 -14.95 -13.56 -32.50
CA ILE A 3 -14.95 -14.66 -31.56
C ILE A 3 -14.36 -14.07 -30.27
N MET A 4 -15.23 -13.72 -29.32
CA MET A 4 -14.77 -13.49 -27.95
C MET A 4 -14.34 -14.85 -27.41
N MET A 5 -13.04 -15.11 -27.43
CA MET A 5 -12.49 -16.17 -26.60
C MET A 5 -12.78 -15.77 -25.16
N SER A 6 -13.65 -16.52 -24.49
CA SER A 6 -13.80 -16.41 -23.04
C SER A 6 -12.46 -16.83 -22.44
N GLU A 7 -11.62 -15.84 -22.13
CA GLU A 7 -10.50 -16.06 -21.22
C GLU A 7 -11.14 -16.56 -19.92
N GLU A 8 -10.97 -17.85 -19.64
CA GLU A 8 -11.35 -18.42 -18.36
C GLU A 8 -10.57 -17.63 -17.31
N THR A 9 -11.30 -16.89 -16.48
CA THR A 9 -10.71 -16.22 -15.33
C THR A 9 -9.95 -17.27 -14.52
N PRO A 10 -8.67 -17.03 -14.18
CA PRO A 10 -7.88 -17.98 -13.43
C PRO A 10 -8.63 -18.35 -12.16
N ARG A 11 -8.86 -19.65 -11.97
CA ARG A 11 -9.59 -20.14 -10.79
C ARG A 11 -8.66 -20.05 -9.59
N LEU A 12 -9.11 -19.34 -8.55
CA LEU A 12 -8.40 -19.28 -7.29
C LEU A 12 -8.25 -20.69 -6.70
N PRO A 13 -7.08 -21.08 -6.16
CA PRO A 13 -6.95 -22.33 -5.42
C PRO A 13 -7.98 -22.41 -4.28
N GLU A 14 -8.63 -23.57 -4.09
CA GLU A 14 -9.69 -23.77 -3.06
C GLU A 14 -9.23 -23.36 -1.65
N GLU A 15 -7.94 -23.54 -1.34
CA GLU A 15 -7.35 -23.17 -0.06
C GLU A 15 -7.40 -21.66 0.23
N LEU A 16 -7.42 -20.83 -0.83
CA LEU A 16 -7.40 -19.38 -0.76
C LEU A 16 -8.80 -18.75 -0.82
N GLU A 17 -9.83 -19.49 -1.23
CA GLU A 17 -11.22 -18.99 -1.30
C GLU A 17 -11.69 -18.40 0.02
N ARG A 18 -11.29 -19.00 1.15
CA ARG A 18 -11.65 -18.53 2.51
C ARG A 18 -11.08 -17.16 2.89
N TYR A 19 -10.23 -16.57 2.06
CA TYR A 19 -9.60 -15.27 2.29
C TYR A 19 -10.02 -14.19 1.29
N VAL A 20 -10.78 -14.54 0.26
CA VAL A 20 -11.19 -13.60 -0.81
C VAL A 20 -11.95 -12.41 -0.26
N ASP A 21 -12.89 -12.66 0.65
CA ASP A 21 -13.72 -11.62 1.27
C ASP A 21 -13.11 -11.03 2.54
N LYS A 22 -11.84 -11.38 2.85
CA LYS A 22 -11.15 -10.87 4.03
C LYS A 22 -10.28 -9.68 3.66
N PRO A 23 -10.27 -8.63 4.50
CA PRO A 23 -9.41 -7.48 4.26
C PRO A 23 -7.96 -7.90 4.05
N TYR A 24 -7.30 -7.29 3.06
CA TYR A 24 -5.91 -7.60 2.69
C TYR A 24 -5.66 -9.09 2.45
N GLY A 25 -6.60 -9.80 1.83
CA GLY A 25 -6.45 -11.23 1.52
C GLY A 25 -6.27 -12.10 2.78
N GLY A 26 -6.79 -11.64 3.93
CA GLY A 26 -6.70 -12.36 5.20
C GLY A 26 -5.34 -12.28 5.91
N ILE A 27 -4.41 -11.44 5.43
CA ILE A 27 -3.13 -11.15 6.12
C ILE A 27 -3.41 -10.58 7.52
N PHE A 28 -4.46 -9.75 7.63
CA PHE A 28 -4.95 -9.26 8.90
C PHE A 28 -6.23 -9.99 9.32
N GLY A 29 -6.47 -10.00 10.62
CA GLY A 29 -7.76 -10.47 11.16
C GLY A 29 -8.92 -9.58 10.72
N ASP A 30 -10.12 -10.13 10.77
CA ASP A 30 -11.34 -9.39 10.46
C ASP A 30 -11.80 -8.59 11.70
N SER A 31 -11.53 -7.29 11.70
CA SER A 31 -11.97 -6.38 12.76
C SER A 31 -12.41 -5.04 12.21
N VAL A 32 -13.26 -4.32 12.96
CA VAL A 32 -13.71 -2.97 12.60
C VAL A 32 -12.54 -2.03 12.31
N ARG A 33 -11.42 -2.17 13.04
CA ARG A 33 -10.21 -1.38 12.79
C ARG A 33 -9.62 -1.66 11.40
N ILE A 34 -9.51 -2.92 11.03
CA ILE A 34 -8.94 -3.32 9.74
C ILE A 34 -9.88 -2.89 8.59
N ARG A 35 -11.20 -3.06 8.74
CA ARG A 35 -12.18 -2.58 7.75
C ARG A 35 -12.15 -1.07 7.55
N ILE A 36 -11.96 -0.30 8.64
CA ILE A 36 -11.76 1.16 8.53
C ILE A 36 -10.45 1.46 7.80
N ILE A 37 -9.37 0.74 8.09
CA ILE A 37 -8.08 0.92 7.39
C ILE A 37 -8.22 0.62 5.89
N GLU A 38 -8.91 -0.46 5.54
CA GLU A 38 -9.17 -0.84 4.15
C GLU A 38 -9.97 0.24 3.42
N GLU A 39 -11.05 0.74 4.02
CA GLU A 39 -11.87 1.82 3.44
C GLU A 39 -11.06 3.10 3.20
N ILE A 40 -10.24 3.54 4.15
CA ILE A 40 -9.45 4.77 3.99
C ILE A 40 -8.29 4.60 2.99
N VAL A 41 -7.88 3.36 2.71
CA VAL A 41 -6.89 3.04 1.68
C VAL A 41 -7.56 2.94 0.31
N ALA A 42 -8.78 2.43 0.25
CA ALA A 42 -9.58 2.32 -0.97
C ALA A 42 -10.01 3.70 -1.49
N ASP A 43 -10.39 4.63 -0.62
CA ASP A 43 -10.73 6.01 -0.98
C ASP A 43 -9.98 7.04 -0.12
N PRO A 44 -8.68 7.28 -0.41
CA PRO A 44 -7.81 8.07 0.44
C PRO A 44 -8.11 9.58 0.40
N TYR A 45 -8.94 10.04 -0.54
CA TYR A 45 -9.27 11.47 -0.70
C TYR A 45 -10.61 11.86 -0.06
N ARG A 46 -11.33 10.89 0.52
CA ARG A 46 -12.64 11.11 1.11
C ARG A 46 -12.56 11.68 2.53
N ASP A 47 -13.48 12.59 2.80
CA ASP A 47 -13.77 13.07 4.14
C ASP A 47 -14.77 12.12 4.83
N TYR A 48 -14.37 11.58 5.98
CA TYR A 48 -15.18 10.64 6.74
C TYR A 48 -15.74 11.24 8.02
N ARG A 49 -16.99 10.89 8.33
CA ARG A 49 -17.61 11.13 9.63
C ARG A 49 -17.80 9.79 10.35
N PRO A 50 -17.83 9.78 11.70
CA PRO A 50 -18.09 8.54 12.45
C PRO A 50 -19.35 7.79 11.99
N LYS A 51 -20.41 8.53 11.66
CA LYS A 51 -21.69 7.98 11.18
C LYS A 51 -21.57 7.22 9.85
N ASP A 52 -20.57 7.52 9.03
CA ASP A 52 -20.35 6.81 7.76
C ASP A 52 -19.90 5.37 8.04
N PHE A 53 -18.94 5.20 8.94
CA PHE A 53 -18.46 3.88 9.35
C PHE A 53 -19.47 3.07 10.16
N GLU A 54 -20.28 3.73 11.00
CA GLU A 54 -21.41 3.08 11.69
C GLU A 54 -22.38 2.46 10.69
N LYS A 55 -22.69 3.16 9.59
CA LYS A 55 -23.57 2.66 8.52
C LYS A 55 -22.92 1.56 7.70
N MET A 56 -21.63 1.71 7.35
CA MET A 56 -20.92 0.74 6.51
C MET A 56 -20.69 -0.59 7.23
N PHE A 57 -20.33 -0.54 8.52
CA PHE A 57 -19.82 -1.72 9.24
C PHE A 57 -20.74 -2.19 10.37
N GLY A 58 -21.85 -1.49 10.65
CA GLY A 58 -22.80 -1.87 11.70
C GLY A 58 -22.22 -1.86 13.12
N ALA A 59 -21.06 -1.23 13.32
CA ALA A 59 -20.39 -1.18 14.61
C ALA A 59 -20.94 -0.07 15.51
N SER A 60 -20.84 -0.26 16.82
CA SER A 60 -21.37 0.69 17.78
C SER A 60 -20.63 2.04 17.74
N PRO A 61 -21.32 3.18 17.96
CA PRO A 61 -20.68 4.50 17.95
C PRO A 61 -19.45 4.63 18.87
N PRO A 62 -19.44 4.07 20.10
CA PRO A 62 -18.25 4.11 20.96
C PRO A 62 -17.05 3.36 20.35
N THR A 63 -17.30 2.23 19.68
CA THR A 63 -16.26 1.43 19.03
C THR A 63 -15.63 2.20 17.88
N ILE A 64 -16.47 2.78 17.00
CA ILE A 64 -16.01 3.61 15.88
C ILE A 64 -15.18 4.79 16.39
N ARG A 65 -15.69 5.55 17.37
CA ARG A 65 -14.97 6.70 17.92
C ARG A 65 -13.63 6.32 18.52
N ARG A 66 -13.56 5.21 19.28
CA ARG A 66 -12.30 4.70 19.83
C ARG A 66 -11.30 4.40 18.73
N VAL A 67 -11.71 3.63 17.71
CA VAL A 67 -10.84 3.27 16.60
C VAL A 67 -10.36 4.49 15.82
N LEU A 68 -11.24 5.45 15.52
CA LEU A 68 -10.85 6.67 14.82
C LEU A 68 -9.84 7.50 15.63
N ASN A 69 -10.00 7.57 16.96
CA ASN A 69 -9.03 8.24 17.82
C ASN A 69 -7.69 7.48 17.85
N ASP A 70 -7.69 6.15 17.93
CA ASP A 70 -6.47 5.34 17.86
C ASP A 70 -5.73 5.57 16.53
N LEU A 71 -6.44 5.51 15.40
CA LEU A 71 -5.86 5.73 14.07
C LEU A 71 -5.36 7.17 13.88
N THR A 72 -6.02 8.15 14.49
CA THR A 72 -5.54 9.53 14.55
C THR A 72 -4.22 9.61 15.34
N ALA A 73 -4.17 8.99 16.52
CA ALA A 73 -2.96 8.96 17.36
C ALA A 73 -1.79 8.24 16.67
N LEU A 74 -2.06 7.21 15.88
CA LEU A 74 -1.07 6.50 15.07
C LEU A 74 -0.61 7.29 13.83
N GLY A 75 -1.25 8.43 13.54
CA GLY A 75 -0.95 9.30 12.40
C GLY A 75 -1.47 8.81 11.07
N LEU A 76 -2.41 7.85 11.04
CA LEU A 76 -3.08 7.40 9.82
C LEU A 76 -4.23 8.35 9.42
N LEU A 77 -4.84 9.02 10.40
CA LEU A 77 -5.91 9.99 10.18
C LEU A 77 -5.52 11.36 10.70
N ILE A 78 -6.03 12.40 10.03
CA ILE A 78 -6.04 13.78 10.50
C ILE A 78 -7.47 14.09 10.93
N LYS A 79 -7.63 14.52 12.18
CA LYS A 79 -8.92 14.91 12.74
C LYS A 79 -9.10 16.42 12.65
N ASP A 80 -10.13 16.84 11.92
CA ASP A 80 -10.62 18.20 11.88
C ASP A 80 -11.77 18.34 12.89
N SER A 81 -11.52 19.10 13.96
CA SER A 81 -12.43 19.27 15.09
C SER A 81 -12.93 20.71 15.24
N ARG A 82 -12.93 21.48 14.14
CA ARG A 82 -13.55 22.82 14.10
C ARG A 82 -15.01 22.79 14.54
N ASP A 83 -15.73 21.72 14.18
CA ASP A 83 -17.01 21.36 14.78
C ASP A 83 -16.80 20.16 15.71
N VAL A 84 -16.91 20.40 17.02
CA VAL A 84 -16.71 19.37 18.05
C VAL A 84 -17.83 18.33 18.03
N GLN A 85 -19.05 18.71 17.66
CA GLN A 85 -20.20 17.79 17.57
C GLN A 85 -20.12 16.91 16.32
N HIS A 86 -19.52 17.44 15.25
CA HIS A 86 -19.43 16.75 13.97
C HIS A 86 -17.99 16.72 13.42
N PRO A 87 -17.07 16.01 14.11
CA PRO A 87 -15.68 15.91 13.67
C PRO A 87 -15.58 15.21 12.32
N VAL A 88 -14.63 15.66 11.51
CA VAL A 88 -14.29 15.08 10.21
C VAL A 88 -12.91 14.44 10.29
N TYR A 89 -12.76 13.27 9.71
CA TYR A 89 -11.51 12.51 9.67
C TYR A 89 -11.07 12.36 8.22
N ARG A 90 -9.79 12.63 7.96
CA ARG A 90 -9.19 12.52 6.63
C ARG A 90 -7.99 11.58 6.67
N PRO A 91 -7.78 10.72 5.66
CA PRO A 91 -6.55 9.95 5.55
C PRO A 91 -5.32 10.86 5.48
N ASN A 92 -4.29 10.54 6.25
CA ASN A 92 -3.05 11.30 6.25
C ASN A 92 -2.17 10.85 5.07
N LEU A 93 -2.35 11.46 3.90
CA LEU A 93 -1.63 11.10 2.67
C LEU A 93 -0.10 11.29 2.76
N ARG A 94 0.37 12.07 3.75
CA ARG A 94 1.81 12.26 3.99
C ARG A 94 2.42 11.12 4.81
N SER A 95 1.59 10.26 5.40
CA SER A 95 2.03 9.13 6.20
C SER A 95 2.56 8.02 5.31
N LYS A 96 3.83 7.65 5.46
CA LYS A 96 4.41 6.48 4.78
C LYS A 96 3.67 5.18 5.13
N LYS A 97 2.98 5.13 6.29
CA LYS A 97 2.15 3.99 6.69
C LYS A 97 0.95 3.81 5.74
N ILE A 98 0.30 4.90 5.32
CA ILE A 98 -0.80 4.84 4.35
C ILE A 98 -0.28 4.34 3.00
N ILE A 99 0.84 4.88 2.53
CA ILE A 99 1.47 4.47 1.26
C ILE A 99 1.82 2.97 1.29
N ALA A 100 2.43 2.49 2.38
CA ALA A 100 2.76 1.07 2.54
C ALA A 100 1.51 0.18 2.55
N LEU A 101 0.44 0.61 3.24
CA LEU A 101 -0.84 -0.11 3.24
C LEU A 101 -1.49 -0.11 1.85
N THR A 102 -1.34 0.95 1.06
CA THR A 102 -1.80 0.99 -0.33
C THR A 102 -1.04 -0.01 -1.20
N PHE A 103 0.30 -0.07 -1.08
CA PHE A 103 1.08 -1.09 -1.80
C PHE A 103 0.70 -2.50 -1.39
N LEU A 104 0.47 -2.74 -0.10
CA LEU A 104 0.01 -4.04 0.38
C LEU A 104 -1.38 -4.40 -0.20
N ALA A 105 -2.29 -3.44 -0.31
CA ALA A 105 -3.59 -3.67 -0.94
C ALA A 105 -3.44 -4.04 -2.42
N TYR A 106 -2.53 -3.37 -3.16
CA TYR A 106 -2.25 -3.74 -4.54
C TYR A 106 -1.55 -5.08 -4.69
N ALA A 107 -0.63 -5.44 -3.78
CA ALA A 107 0.01 -6.75 -3.78
C ALA A 107 -1.04 -7.88 -3.70
N VAL A 108 -2.01 -7.73 -2.81
CA VAL A 108 -3.11 -8.69 -2.64
C VAL A 108 -3.95 -8.81 -3.92
N VAL A 109 -4.19 -7.71 -4.63
CA VAL A 109 -4.93 -7.72 -5.90
C VAL A 109 -4.09 -8.35 -7.02
N ASP A 110 -2.80 -8.02 -7.10
CA ASP A 110 -1.88 -8.58 -8.09
C ASP A 110 -1.72 -10.10 -7.94
N ASP A 111 -1.59 -10.59 -6.70
CA ASP A 111 -1.52 -12.03 -6.43
C ASP A 111 -2.82 -12.75 -6.82
N ARG A 112 -3.97 -12.10 -6.64
CA ARG A 112 -5.30 -12.66 -6.94
C ARG A 112 -5.63 -12.65 -8.43
N ASP A 113 -5.43 -11.51 -9.08
CA ASP A 113 -5.92 -11.22 -10.43
C ASP A 113 -4.80 -11.26 -11.48
N HIS A 114 -3.55 -11.51 -11.06
CA HIS A 114 -2.34 -11.48 -11.90
C HIS A 114 -2.13 -10.14 -12.62
N THR A 115 -2.49 -9.04 -11.94
CA THR A 115 -2.27 -7.67 -12.41
C THR A 115 -0.85 -7.18 -12.08
N LYS A 116 -0.56 -5.90 -12.37
CA LYS A 116 0.73 -5.23 -12.09
C LYS A 116 0.52 -3.90 -11.36
N LEU A 117 -0.57 -3.77 -10.61
CA LEU A 117 -0.97 -2.53 -9.95
C LEU A 117 0.05 -2.09 -8.91
N MET A 118 0.66 -3.02 -8.19
CA MET A 118 1.70 -2.73 -7.21
C MET A 118 2.95 -2.17 -7.90
N ASP A 119 3.40 -2.82 -8.98
CA ASP A 119 4.56 -2.35 -9.77
C ASP A 119 4.35 -0.93 -10.30
N GLU A 120 3.16 -0.68 -10.88
CA GLU A 120 2.78 0.64 -11.40
C GLU A 120 2.73 1.69 -10.29
N ALA A 121 2.16 1.34 -9.13
CA ALA A 121 2.09 2.25 -7.99
C ALA A 121 3.47 2.56 -7.40
N ILE A 122 4.37 1.58 -7.33
CA ILE A 122 5.76 1.78 -6.90
C ILE A 122 6.48 2.72 -7.88
N TRP A 123 6.33 2.47 -9.18
CA TRP A 123 6.93 3.32 -10.21
C TRP A 123 6.41 4.76 -10.13
N ASP A 124 5.10 4.95 -9.93
CA ASP A 124 4.49 6.27 -9.77
C ASP A 124 5.03 7.00 -8.54
N TYR A 125 5.08 6.30 -7.41
CA TYR A 125 5.62 6.84 -6.16
C TYR A 125 7.11 7.20 -6.28
N TYR A 126 7.92 6.33 -6.88
CA TYR A 126 9.32 6.63 -7.17
C TYR A 126 9.42 7.90 -8.02
N SER A 127 8.71 7.94 -9.14
CA SER A 127 8.80 9.03 -10.12
C SER A 127 8.35 10.38 -9.56
N LYS A 128 7.30 10.41 -8.74
CA LYS A 128 6.69 11.65 -8.22
C LYS A 128 7.24 12.11 -6.88
N VAL A 129 7.70 11.17 -6.04
CA VAL A 129 8.06 11.47 -4.64
C VAL A 129 9.54 11.29 -4.38
N LEU A 130 10.15 10.21 -4.87
CA LEU A 130 11.53 9.85 -4.51
C LEU A 130 12.57 10.32 -5.53
N LYS A 131 12.20 10.49 -6.80
CA LYS A 131 13.15 10.70 -7.90
C LYS A 131 14.11 11.85 -7.62
N GLU A 132 13.62 13.03 -7.27
CA GLU A 132 14.47 14.20 -7.04
C GLU A 132 15.41 14.04 -5.83
N GLU A 133 15.00 13.25 -4.83
CA GLU A 133 15.77 13.03 -3.60
C GLU A 133 16.84 11.94 -3.79
N PHE A 134 16.51 10.86 -4.50
CA PHE A 134 17.35 9.66 -4.57
C PHE A 134 18.14 9.52 -5.87
N GLU A 135 17.70 10.11 -6.98
CA GLU A 135 18.41 10.01 -8.27
C GLU A 135 19.83 10.63 -8.21
N PRO A 136 20.07 11.78 -7.54
CA PRO A 136 21.43 12.30 -7.36
C PRO A 136 22.34 11.36 -6.56
N LEU A 137 21.81 10.72 -5.51
CA LEU A 137 22.55 9.78 -4.66
C LEU A 137 22.86 8.47 -5.42
N ALA A 138 21.91 7.97 -6.22
CA ALA A 138 22.10 6.79 -7.05
C ALA A 138 23.17 7.03 -8.14
N ILE A 139 23.12 8.18 -8.81
CA ILE A 139 24.14 8.58 -9.81
C ILE A 139 25.51 8.74 -9.15
N ALA A 140 25.61 9.42 -8.01
CA ALA A 140 26.86 9.60 -7.28
C ALA A 140 27.47 8.26 -6.82
N THR A 141 26.64 7.35 -6.33
CA THR A 141 27.07 6.00 -5.91
C THR A 141 27.58 5.20 -7.12
N THR A 142 26.85 5.23 -8.23
CA THR A 142 27.23 4.54 -9.48
C THR A 142 28.55 5.08 -10.05
N LEU A 143 28.71 6.41 -10.09
CA LEU A 143 29.96 7.07 -10.50
C LEU A 143 31.14 6.77 -9.54
N SER A 144 30.88 6.61 -8.24
CA SER A 144 31.92 6.23 -7.28
C SER A 144 32.40 4.78 -7.47
N TYR A 145 31.50 3.88 -7.87
CA TYR A 145 31.82 2.50 -8.21
C TYR A 145 32.64 2.40 -9.51
N GLU A 146 32.33 3.23 -10.51
CA GLU A 146 33.13 3.32 -11.74
C GLU A 146 34.55 3.89 -11.46
N ASN A 147 34.67 4.87 -10.58
CA ASN A 147 35.96 5.49 -10.22
C ASN A 147 36.83 4.64 -9.27
N THR A 148 36.29 3.62 -8.60
CA THR A 148 37.05 2.76 -7.66
C THR A 148 37.64 1.50 -8.32
N GLY A 149 37.61 1.38 -9.64
CA GLY A 149 38.58 0.58 -10.39
C GLY A 149 38.45 -0.94 -10.26
N ARG A 150 37.24 -1.49 -10.40
CA ARG A 150 37.07 -2.91 -10.77
C ARG A 150 36.16 -3.05 -11.98
N THR A 151 36.75 -2.85 -13.16
CA THR A 151 36.16 -3.28 -14.44
C THR A 151 36.13 -4.80 -14.50
N TRP A 152 35.00 -5.42 -14.16
CA TRP A 152 34.70 -6.76 -14.65
C TRP A 152 34.12 -6.64 -16.06
N ARG A 153 34.90 -7.06 -17.07
CA ARG A 153 34.34 -7.32 -18.40
C ARG A 153 33.37 -8.49 -18.26
N GLY A 154 32.08 -8.22 -18.38
CA GLY A 154 31.04 -9.25 -18.35
C GLY A 154 29.63 -8.69 -18.21
N PHE A 155 29.29 -7.62 -18.94
CA PHE A 155 27.89 -7.15 -19.04
C PHE A 155 27.18 -7.91 -20.17
N SER A 156 26.80 -9.16 -19.89
CA SER A 156 25.79 -9.90 -20.66
C SER A 156 24.64 -10.41 -19.81
N ASP A 157 24.68 -10.29 -18.49
CA ASP A 157 23.71 -10.96 -17.60
C ASP A 157 23.08 -10.03 -16.56
N ILE A 158 22.50 -8.89 -16.98
CA ILE A 158 21.51 -8.18 -16.15
C ILE A 158 20.18 -8.94 -16.24
N LYS A 159 20.14 -10.13 -15.65
CA LYS A 159 18.94 -10.91 -15.34
C LYS A 159 19.08 -11.49 -13.95
N SER A 160 19.21 -10.64 -12.94
CA SER A 160 18.96 -10.95 -11.52
C SER A 160 19.51 -9.83 -10.65
N ILE A 161 18.72 -8.78 -10.41
CA ILE A 161 18.85 -8.06 -9.14
C ILE A 161 18.06 -8.91 -8.15
N THR A 162 18.74 -9.85 -7.49
CA THR A 162 18.15 -10.69 -6.45
C THR A 162 18.05 -9.93 -5.11
N GLU A 163 17.05 -10.33 -4.34
CA GLU A 163 16.42 -9.70 -3.17
C GLU A 163 17.33 -9.30 -1.99
N GLU A 164 18.62 -9.65 -1.98
CA GLU A 164 19.48 -9.45 -0.81
C GLU A 164 19.89 -7.98 -0.58
N SER A 165 19.86 -7.13 -1.61
CA SER A 165 20.35 -5.74 -1.51
C SER A 165 19.36 -4.81 -0.79
N CYS A 166 18.07 -5.15 -0.75
CA CYS A 166 17.05 -4.31 -0.09
C CYS A 166 16.91 -4.61 1.41
N ILE A 167 17.32 -5.80 1.87
CA ILE A 167 17.11 -6.24 3.25
C ILE A 167 18.07 -5.53 4.23
N LEU A 168 19.27 -5.16 3.78
CA LEU A 168 20.27 -4.50 4.66
C LEU A 168 19.89 -3.06 5.05
N ALA A 169 19.06 -2.36 4.28
CA ALA A 169 18.64 -0.99 4.61
C ALA A 169 17.49 -0.93 5.64
N VAL A 170 16.79 -2.04 5.88
CA VAL A 170 15.65 -2.11 6.81
C VAL A 170 16.07 -2.57 8.20
N ALA A 171 17.28 -3.11 8.37
CA ALA A 171 17.75 -3.64 9.65
C ALA A 171 18.38 -2.59 10.60
N GLU A 172 18.59 -1.35 10.15
CA GLU A 172 19.25 -0.29 10.95
C GLU A 172 18.36 0.95 11.22
N ALA A 173 17.03 0.83 11.14
CA ALA A 173 16.08 1.91 11.47
C ALA A 173 15.20 1.60 12.69
#